data_AF-A0A9P9CKR6-F1
#
_entry.id   AF-A0A9P9CKR6-F1
#
_cell.length_a   1.000
_cell.length_b   1.000
_cell.length_c   1.000
_cell.angle_alpha   90.00
_cell.angle_beta   90.00
_cell.angle_gamma   90.00
#
_symmetry.space_group_name_H-M   'P 1'
#
loop_
_entity.id
_entity.type
_entity.pdbx_description
1 polymer ?
#
loop_
_entity_poly.entity_id
_entity_poly.type
_entity_poly.pdbx_seq_one_letter_code
_entity_poly.pdbx_strand_id
1 'polypeptide(L)' 'MRCLHKRQNELQWKPEYFPATRNWKVVALHNGVEVGTGISPNQKIAKEDAAREAVVYLRGKGMNIV' A
#
# COMPACT_ATOMS: atom_id res chain seq x y z
N MET A 1 -1.61 -31.05 13.79
CA MET A 1 -1.31 -29.67 14.20
C MET A 1 -0.67 -28.94 13.01
N ARG A 2 -1.39 -28.05 12.32
CA ARG A 2 -0.79 -27.13 11.33
C ARG A 2 -1.27 -25.73 11.67
N CYS A 3 -0.31 -24.84 11.87
CA CYS A 3 -0.43 -23.56 12.52
C CYS A 3 -1.39 -22.63 11.76
N LEU A 4 -2.57 -22.38 12.34
CA LEU A 4 -3.44 -21.25 12.02
C LEU A 4 -2.75 -19.94 12.42
N HIS A 5 -1.73 -19.50 11.69
CA HIS A 5 -0.99 -18.26 12.01
C HIS A 5 -0.63 -17.50 10.75
N LYS A 6 -1.58 -16.73 10.23
CA LYS A 6 -1.42 -15.30 9.95
C LYS A 6 -2.78 -14.77 9.49
N ARG A 7 -3.41 -14.00 10.38
CA ARG A 7 -4.62 -13.23 10.09
C ARG A 7 -4.42 -12.44 8.80
N GLN A 8 -5.32 -12.63 7.83
CA GLN A 8 -5.45 -11.79 6.64
C GLN A 8 -5.84 -10.37 7.08
N ASN A 9 -4.81 -9.57 7.35
CA ASN A 9 -4.83 -8.11 7.46
C ASN A 9 -3.50 -7.58 6.90
N GLU A 10 -3.01 -8.24 5.83
CA GLU A 10 -1.67 -8.02 5.29
C GLU A 10 -1.74 -6.88 4.27
N LEU A 11 -1.13 -5.74 4.63
CA LEU A 11 -0.95 -4.61 3.72
C LEU A 11 0.07 -5.01 2.65
N GLN A 12 -0.41 -5.24 1.44
CA GLN A 12 0.39 -5.60 0.27
C GLN A 12 0.81 -4.35 -0.49
N TRP A 13 2.06 -4.31 -0.93
CA TRP A 13 2.63 -3.20 -1.71
C TRP A 13 3.00 -3.69 -3.10
N LYS A 14 2.47 -3.03 -4.14
CA LYS A 14 2.79 -3.33 -5.54
C LYS A 14 3.55 -2.15 -6.15
N PRO A 15 4.89 -2.18 -6.14
CA PRO A 15 5.70 -1.20 -6.87
C PRO A 15 5.76 -1.55 -8.35
N GLU A 16 5.56 -0.57 -9.21
CA GLU A 16 5.60 -0.68 -10.66
C GLU A 16 6.40 0.51 -11.21
N TYR A 17 7.41 0.22 -12.03
CA TYR A 17 8.24 1.25 -12.65
C TYR A 17 7.70 1.58 -14.05
N PHE A 18 7.41 2.85 -14.29
CA PHE A 18 6.96 3.38 -15.56
C PHE A 18 8.12 4.05 -16.30
N PRO A 19 8.77 3.35 -17.25
CA PRO A 19 9.94 3.89 -17.94
C PRO A 19 9.62 5.12 -18.81
N ALA A 20 8.40 5.22 -19.33
CA ALA A 20 7.95 6.35 -20.15
C ALA A 20 7.97 7.69 -19.39
N THR A 21 7.65 7.66 -18.09
CA THR A 21 7.60 8.84 -17.22
C THR A 21 8.76 8.90 -16.23
N ARG A 22 9.64 7.88 -16.23
CA ARG A 22 10.72 7.66 -15.25
C ARG A 22 10.23 7.70 -13.80
N ASN A 23 9.00 7.26 -13.57
CA ASN A 23 8.36 7.29 -12.27
C ASN A 23 8.09 5.89 -11.73
N TRP A 24 8.11 5.76 -10.42
CA TRP A 24 7.59 4.62 -9.69
C TRP A 24 6.16 4.90 -9.28
N LYS A 25 5.28 3.95 -9.54
CA LYS A 25 3.95 3.88 -8.94
C LYS A 25 3.98 2.80 -7.88
N VAL A 26 3.48 3.09 -6.69
CA VAL A 26 3.32 2.10 -5.63
C VAL A 26 1.86 2.08 -5.23
N VAL A 27 1.23 0.92 -5.32
CA VAL A 27 -0.16 0.74 -4.86
C VAL A 27 -0.16 -0.03 -3.55
N ALA A 28 -0.85 0.50 -2.56
CA ALA A 28 -1.09 -0.13 -1.27
C ALA A 28 -2.46 -0.82 -1.29
N LEU A 29 -2.46 -2.12 -0.98
CA LEU A 29 -3.64 -2.98 -0.97
C LEU A 29 -3.84 -3.53 0.44
N HIS A 30 -4.98 -3.26 1.06
CA HIS A 30 -5.36 -3.85 2.34
C HIS A 30 -6.53 -4.82 2.12
N ASN A 31 -6.33 -6.11 2.38
CA ASN A 31 -7.33 -7.16 2.14
C ASN A 31 -7.89 -7.18 0.71
N GLY A 32 -7.03 -6.90 -0.29
CA GLY A 32 -7.42 -6.86 -1.70
C GLY A 32 -8.11 -5.56 -2.14
N VAL A 33 -8.32 -4.61 -1.23
CA VAL A 33 -8.86 -3.28 -1.54
C VAL A 33 -7.71 -2.29 -1.70
N GLU A 34 -7.74 -1.50 -2.78
CA GLU A 34 -6.81 -0.39 -2.96
C GLU A 34 -7.10 0.68 -1.91
N VAL A 35 -6.11 0.95 -1.06
CA VAL A 35 -6.22 1.91 0.03
C VAL A 35 -5.37 3.15 -0.18
N GLY A 36 -4.38 3.11 -1.08
CA GLY A 36 -3.55 4.27 -1.41
C GLY A 36 -2.65 4.03 -2.61
N THR A 37 -2.30 5.10 -3.30
CA THR A 37 -1.37 5.07 -4.43
C THR A 37 -0.36 6.20 -4.30
N GLY A 38 0.90 5.95 -4.63
CA GLY A 38 1.93 6.98 -4.68
C GLY A 38 2.68 6.91 -5.99
N ILE A 39 2.96 8.07 -6.59
CA ILE A 39 3.68 8.18 -7.85
C ILE A 39 4.84 9.15 -7.65
N SER A 40 6.06 8.68 -7.84
CA SER A 40 7.27 9.51 -7.67
C SER A 40 8.45 8.94 -8.45
N PRO A 41 9.40 9.75 -8.94
CA PRO A 41 10.64 9.27 -9.55
C PRO A 41 11.50 8.42 -8.59
N ASN A 42 11.24 8.48 -7.28
CA ASN A 42 11.91 7.66 -6.28
C ASN A 42 10.94 6.64 -5.68
N GLN A 43 11.30 5.36 -5.73
CA GLN A 43 10.52 4.26 -5.18
C GLN A 43 10.19 4.44 -3.69
N LYS A 44 11.14 4.99 -2.91
CA LYS A 44 10.94 5.21 -1.47
C LYS A 44 9.87 6.26 -1.21
N ILE A 45 9.91 7.37 -1.94
CA ILE A 45 8.93 8.46 -1.83
C ILE A 45 7.55 7.96 -2.28
N ALA A 46 7.48 7.25 -3.42
CA ALA A 46 6.22 6.69 -3.91
C ALA A 46 5.58 5.72 -2.89
N LYS A 47 6.39 4.94 -2.15
CA LYS A 47 5.90 4.07 -1.09
C LYS A 47 5.41 4.86 0.13
N GLU A 48 6.12 5.90 0.53
CA GLU A 48 5.70 6.78 1.63
C GLU A 48 4.38 7.52 1.30
N ASP A 49 4.22 8.01 0.08
CA ASP A 49 2.96 8.62 -0.38
C ASP A 49 1.81 7.61 -0.37
N ALA A 50 2.02 6.42 -0.94
CA ALA A 50 1.03 5.34 -0.92
C ALA A 50 0.66 4.95 0.51
N ALA A 51 1.62 4.96 1.45
CA ALA A 51 1.38 4.68 2.86
C ALA A 51 0.57 5.77 3.54
N ARG A 52 0.87 7.04 3.24
CA ARG A 52 0.16 8.18 3.79
C ARG A 52 -1.30 8.15 3.36
N GLU A 53 -1.56 7.90 2.09
CA GLU A 53 -2.92 7.73 1.57
C GLU A 53 -3.62 6.53 2.22
N ALA A 54 -2.95 5.38 2.30
CA ALA A 54 -3.49 4.18 2.94
C ALA A 54 -3.93 4.45 4.39
N VAL A 55 -3.09 5.12 5.18
CA VAL A 55 -3.40 5.46 6.57
C VAL A 55 -4.59 6.42 6.65
N VAL A 56 -4.65 7.44 5.79
CA VAL A 56 -5.78 8.38 5.76
C VAL A 56 -7.07 7.67 5.36
N TYR A 57 -7.03 6.82 4.35
CA TYR A 57 -8.18 6.05 3.88
C TYR A 57 -8.72 5.11 4.95
N LEU A 58 -7.82 4.34 5.59
CA LEU A 58 -8.18 3.38 6.65
C LEU A 58 -8.70 4.10 7.90
N ARG A 59 -8.08 5.22 8.28
CA ARG A 59 -8.54 6.07 9.40
C ARG A 59 -9.91 6.68 9.13
N GLY A 60 -10.17 7.15 7.91
CA GLY A 60 -11.47 7.68 7.49
C GLY A 60 -12.59 6.64 7.48
N LYS A 61 -12.25 5.37 7.22
CA LYS A 61 -13.18 4.22 7.26
C LYS A 61 -13.38 3.65 8.67
N GLY A 62 -12.70 4.17 9.70
CA GLY A 62 -12.73 3.63 11.06
C GLY A 62 -12.06 2.25 11.19
N MET A 63 -11.22 1.88 10.22
CA MET A 63 -10.48 0.61 10.24
C MET A 63 -9.15 0.83 10.96
N ASN A 64 -8.98 0.17 12.11
CA ASN A 64 -7.76 0.26 12.91
C ASN A 64 -6.75 -0.77 12.39
N ILE A 65 -5.68 -0.31 11.71
CA ILE A 65 -4.52 -1.17 11.44
C ILE A 65 -3.53 -0.95 12.58
N VAL A 66 -3.52 -1.89 13.50
CA VAL A 66 -2.55 -2.04 14.58
C VAL A 66 -2.06 -3.48 14.61
#